data_AF-A0A957IFF8-F1
#
_entry.id   AF-A0A957IFF8-F1
#
_cell.length_a   1.000
_cell.length_b   1.000
_cell.length_c   1.000
_cell.angle_alpha   90.00
_cell.angle_beta   90.00
_cell.angle_gamma   90.00
#
_symmetry.space_group_name_H-M   'P 1'
#
loop_
_entity.id
_entity.type
_entity.pdbx_description
1 polymer ?
#
loop_
_entity_poly.entity_id
_entity_poly.type
_entity_poly.pdbx_seq_one_letter_code
_entity_poly.pdbx_strand_id
1 'polypeptide(L)'
;GLSEMPRMVFEPVVYGSTLRYVDTAVAGPPLPSIITITLIIIIGIFIWRKQRWPWLFAGALIMFIGSAMPPSVVGPAIGSGAEVVLLTSLLATEAHIQKTVKNVQDTNSSFTIHNSYWTLAFLF
;
A
#
# COMPACT_ATOMS: atom_id res chain seq x y z
N GLY A 1 35.53 8.65 19.80
CA GLY A 1 36.65 8.63 18.85
C GLY A 1 36.28 7.79 17.65
N LEU A 2 36.90 7.99 16.50
CA LEU A 2 36.65 7.24 15.25
C LEU A 2 36.88 5.71 15.38
N SER A 3 37.29 5.23 16.57
CA SER A 3 37.52 3.83 16.94
C SER A 3 36.27 3.02 17.29
N GLU A 4 35.11 3.66 17.46
CA GLU A 4 33.84 2.96 17.80
C GLU A 4 32.88 2.79 16.63
N MET A 5 33.26 3.21 15.41
CA MET A 5 32.43 2.96 14.23
C MET A 5 32.54 1.48 13.85
N PRO A 6 31.40 0.75 13.74
CA PRO A 6 31.39 -0.58 13.14
C PRO A 6 32.13 -0.50 11.80
N ARG A 7 33.13 -1.37 11.60
CA ARG A 7 33.91 -1.40 10.35
C ARG A 7 32.98 -1.85 9.22
N MET A 8 32.25 -0.91 8.63
CA MET A 8 31.42 -1.15 7.45
C MET A 8 32.35 -1.31 6.26
N VAL A 9 32.33 -2.49 5.65
CA VAL A 9 33.13 -2.82 4.47
C VAL A 9 32.24 -2.56 3.26
N PHE A 10 32.50 -1.44 2.59
CA PHE A 10 31.77 -1.03 1.40
C PHE A 10 32.46 -1.53 0.16
N GLU A 11 31.72 -2.24 -0.70
CA GLU A 11 32.21 -2.64 -2.01
C GLU A 11 31.55 -1.81 -3.10
N PRO A 12 32.33 -1.32 -4.10
CA PRO A 12 31.77 -0.65 -5.26
C PRO A 12 31.02 -1.67 -6.14
N VAL A 13 29.72 -1.48 -6.26
CA VAL A 13 28.83 -2.29 -7.11
C VAL A 13 28.27 -1.39 -8.21
N VAL A 14 28.48 -1.78 -9.46
CA VAL A 14 27.84 -1.10 -10.60
C VAL A 14 26.39 -1.56 -10.69
N TYR A 15 25.46 -0.61 -10.71
CA TYR A 15 24.03 -0.87 -10.80
C TYR A 15 23.41 0.01 -11.90
N GLY A 16 23.00 -0.61 -13.01
CA GLY A 16 22.62 0.11 -14.22
C GLY A 16 23.82 0.90 -14.76
N SER A 17 23.70 2.23 -14.84
CA SER A 17 24.76 3.16 -15.24
C SER A 17 25.42 3.89 -14.07
N THR A 18 25.13 3.50 -12.83
CA THR A 18 25.55 4.22 -11.63
C THR A 18 26.41 3.34 -10.73
N LEU A 19 27.46 3.92 -10.19
CA LEU A 19 28.36 3.27 -9.24
C LEU A 19 27.81 3.50 -7.83
N ARG A 20 27.48 2.43 -7.11
CA ARG A 20 26.97 2.49 -5.73
C ARG A 20 27.87 1.71 -4.79
N TYR A 21 28.07 2.21 -3.59
CA TYR A 21 28.77 1.49 -2.53
C TYR A 21 27.74 0.72 -1.70
N VAL A 22 27.91 -0.60 -1.60
CA VAL A 22 26.98 -1.46 -0.87
C VAL A 22 27.72 -2.07 0.32
N ASP A 23 27.08 -2.06 1.49
CA ASP A 23 27.55 -2.76 2.67
C ASP A 23 27.29 -4.26 2.50
N THR A 24 28.36 -5.05 2.53
CA THR A 24 28.30 -6.51 2.37
C THR A 24 27.70 -7.21 3.59
N ALA A 25 27.59 -6.53 4.74
CA ALA A 25 26.96 -7.08 5.94
C ALA A 25 25.44 -7.24 5.80
N VAL A 26 24.80 -6.50 4.88
CA VAL A 26 23.35 -6.57 4.60
C VAL A 26 23.15 -7.14 3.19
N ALA A 27 23.75 -8.30 2.94
CA ALA A 27 23.52 -9.06 1.72
C ALA A 27 22.30 -9.98 1.91
N GLY A 28 21.13 -9.53 1.47
CA GLY A 28 19.91 -10.32 1.49
C GLY A 28 18.77 -9.67 0.69
N PRO A 29 17.72 -10.43 0.35
CA PRO A 29 16.49 -9.85 -0.19
C PRO A 29 15.98 -8.74 0.74
N PRO A 30 15.34 -7.68 0.23
CA PRO A 30 14.82 -6.60 1.06
C PRO A 30 13.68 -7.10 1.96
N LEU A 31 14.04 -7.61 3.14
CA LEU A 31 13.13 -8.17 4.13
C LEU A 31 12.00 -7.20 4.52
N PRO A 32 12.25 -5.88 4.70
CA PRO A 32 11.18 -4.93 5.01
C PRO A 32 10.10 -4.89 3.93
N SER A 33 10.49 -4.91 2.66
CA SER A 33 9.57 -4.90 1.52
C SER A 33 8.73 -6.19 1.49
N ILE A 34 9.35 -7.35 1.71
CA ILE A 34 8.63 -8.63 1.74
C ILE A 34 7.58 -8.66 2.86
N ILE A 35 7.94 -8.21 4.06
CA ILE A 35 7.05 -8.19 5.22
C ILE A 35 5.87 -7.25 4.95
N THR A 36 6.13 -6.03 4.49
CA THR A 36 5.08 -5.04 4.22
C THR A 36 4.10 -5.51 3.15
N ILE A 37 4.57 -6.03 2.02
CA ILE A 37 3.71 -6.54 0.95
C ILE A 37 2.86 -7.72 1.45
N THR A 38 3.44 -8.61 2.26
CA THR A 38 2.71 -9.75 2.85
C THR A 38 1.57 -9.27 3.75
N LEU A 39 1.80 -8.26 4.59
CA LEU A 39 0.75 -7.67 5.42
C LEU A 39 -0.35 -7.03 4.57
N ILE A 40 0.00 -6.33 3.49
CA ILE A 40 -0.98 -5.72 2.58
C ILE A 40 -1.81 -6.79 1.87
N ILE A 41 -1.21 -7.92 1.47
CA ILE A 41 -1.97 -9.05 0.89
C ILE A 41 -3.01 -9.55 1.89
N ILE A 42 -2.63 -9.75 3.15
CA ILE A 42 -3.55 -10.20 4.21
C ILE A 42 -4.71 -9.21 4.37
N ILE A 43 -4.41 -7.91 4.47
CA ILE A 43 -5.42 -6.84 4.56
C ILE A 43 -6.31 -6.83 3.31
N GLY A 44 -5.73 -6.99 2.13
CA GLY A 44 -6.43 -7.08 0.85
C GLY A 44 -7.43 -8.24 0.82
N ILE A 45 -7.08 -9.39 1.37
CA ILE A 45 -8.00 -10.55 1.50
C ILE A 45 -9.18 -10.20 2.43
N PHE A 46 -8.93 -9.56 3.57
CA PHE A 46 -10.00 -9.14 4.48
C PHE A 46 -10.95 -8.13 3.83
N ILE A 47 -10.42 -7.13 3.13
CA ILE A 47 -11.21 -6.13 2.39
C ILE A 47 -11.98 -6.80 1.25
N TRP A 48 -11.35 -7.71 0.50
CA TRP A 48 -12.01 -8.45 -0.57
C TRP A 48 -13.20 -9.26 -0.03
N ARG A 49 -13.05 -9.94 1.11
CA ARG A 49 -14.18 -10.68 1.72
C ARG A 49 -15.30 -9.78 2.22
N LYS A 50 -14.97 -8.60 2.76
CA LYS A 50 -15.97 -7.69 3.36
C LYS A 50 -16.69 -6.83 2.34
N GLN A 51 -15.99 -6.34 1.32
CA GLN A 51 -16.51 -5.36 0.35
C GLN A 51 -16.61 -5.89 -1.08
N ARG A 52 -16.20 -7.15 -1.32
CA ARG A 52 -16.10 -7.76 -2.67
C ARG A 52 -15.27 -6.95 -3.67
N TRP A 53 -14.30 -6.17 -3.17
CA TRP A 53 -13.41 -5.34 -3.98
C TRP A 53 -12.00 -5.97 -4.04
N PRO A 54 -11.65 -6.73 -5.10
CA PRO A 54 -10.40 -7.49 -5.15
C PRO A 54 -9.16 -6.65 -5.55
N TRP A 55 -9.33 -5.38 -5.89
CA TRP A 55 -8.28 -4.59 -6.54
C TRP A 55 -7.04 -4.39 -5.68
N LEU A 56 -7.19 -4.13 -4.37
CA LEU A 56 -6.04 -4.02 -3.46
C LEU A 56 -5.25 -5.33 -3.38
N PHE A 57 -5.95 -6.47 -3.33
CA PHE A 57 -5.31 -7.78 -3.30
C PHE A 57 -4.54 -8.05 -4.60
N ALA A 58 -5.16 -7.76 -5.75
CA ALA A 58 -4.50 -7.92 -7.05
C ALA A 58 -3.26 -7.03 -7.18
N GLY A 59 -3.33 -5.76 -6.78
CA GLY A 59 -2.19 -4.84 -6.79
C GLY A 59 -1.06 -5.30 -5.86
N ALA A 60 -1.39 -5.78 -4.66
CA ALA A 60 -0.40 -6.33 -3.72
C ALA A 60 0.26 -7.61 -4.25
N LEU A 61 -0.48 -8.47 -4.94
CA LEU A 61 0.06 -9.69 -5.53
C LEU A 61 1.01 -9.37 -6.71
N ILE A 62 0.66 -8.39 -7.55
CA ILE A 62 1.54 -7.90 -8.62
C ILE A 62 2.84 -7.33 -8.03
N MET A 63 2.76 -6.52 -6.97
CA MET A 63 3.94 -6.01 -6.27
C MET A 63 4.79 -7.12 -5.65
N PHE A 64 4.16 -8.13 -5.08
CA PHE A 64 4.88 -9.27 -4.50
C PHE A 64 5.69 -10.02 -5.56
N ILE A 65 5.08 -10.32 -6.71
CA ILE A 65 5.74 -10.98 -7.83
C ILE A 65 6.84 -10.08 -8.40
N GLY A 66 6.56 -8.79 -8.62
CA GLY A 66 7.53 -7.82 -9.14
C GLY A 66 8.74 -7.65 -8.23
N SER A 67 8.54 -7.63 -6.91
CA SER A 67 9.62 -7.52 -5.92
C SER A 67 10.40 -8.82 -5.72
N ALA A 68 9.84 -9.98 -6.09
CA ALA A 68 10.54 -11.26 -6.04
C ALA A 68 11.52 -11.45 -7.20
N MET A 69 11.35 -10.70 -8.30
CA MET A 69 12.25 -10.77 -9.45
C MET A 69 13.55 -10.00 -9.16
N PRO A 70 14.74 -10.61 -9.39
CA PRO A 70 16.00 -9.91 -9.21
C PRO A 70 16.09 -8.72 -10.16
N PRO A 71 16.48 -7.52 -9.68
CA PRO A 71 16.63 -6.36 -10.55
C PRO A 71 17.69 -6.56 -11.67
N SER A 72 18.60 -7.52 -11.50
CA SER A 72 19.58 -7.93 -12.52
C SER A 72 18.95 -8.57 -13.76
N VAL A 73 17.73 -9.12 -13.66
CA VAL A 73 17.04 -9.82 -14.75
C VAL A 73 16.05 -8.90 -15.47
N VAL A 74 15.31 -8.08 -14.70
CA VAL A 74 14.19 -7.28 -15.21
C VAL A 74 14.43 -5.77 -15.20
N GLY A 75 15.58 -5.34 -14.68
CA GLY A 75 15.90 -3.94 -14.48
C GLY A 75 15.11 -3.29 -13.33
N PRO A 76 15.49 -2.08 -12.92
CA PRO A 76 14.85 -1.36 -11.80
C PRO A 76 13.42 -0.92 -12.12
N ALA A 77 13.06 -0.79 -13.40
CA ALA A 77 11.76 -0.26 -13.82
C ALA A 77 10.57 -1.13 -13.41
N ILE A 78 10.72 -2.46 -13.36
CA ILE A 78 9.63 -3.36 -12.99
C ILE A 78 9.24 -3.20 -11.52
N GLY A 79 10.22 -3.07 -10.62
CA GLY A 79 9.94 -2.81 -9.19
C GLY A 79 9.15 -1.52 -9.00
N SER A 80 9.61 -0.42 -9.60
CA SER A 80 8.92 0.86 -9.53
C SER A 80 7.55 0.86 -10.20
N GLY A 81 7.39 0.16 -11.33
CA GLY A 81 6.09 0.00 -11.98
C GLY A 81 5.09 -0.74 -11.09
N ALA A 82 5.55 -1.79 -10.41
CA ALA A 82 4.71 -2.55 -9.49
C ALA A 82 4.32 -1.74 -8.24
N GLU A 83 5.18 -0.83 -7.76
CA GLU A 83 4.84 0.12 -6.69
C GLU A 83 3.71 1.07 -7.12
N VAL A 84 3.75 1.59 -8.34
CA VAL A 84 2.68 2.46 -8.87
C VAL A 84 1.34 1.71 -8.94
N VAL A 85 1.36 0.46 -9.37
CA VAL A 85 0.17 -0.40 -9.39
C VAL A 85 -0.38 -0.63 -7.97
N LEU A 86 0.49 -0.89 -7.00
CA LEU A 86 0.08 -1.03 -5.60
C LEU A 86 -0.58 0.25 -5.07
N LEU A 87 0.06 1.40 -5.24
CA LEU A 87 -0.44 2.68 -4.74
C LEU A 87 -1.77 3.09 -5.39
N THR A 88 -1.91 2.87 -6.70
CA THR A 88 -3.17 3.15 -7.39
C THR A 88 -4.29 2.22 -6.94
N SER A 89 -4.01 0.94 -6.69
CA SER A 89 -4.99 0.00 -6.14
C SER A 89 -5.42 0.37 -4.72
N LEU A 90 -4.50 0.90 -3.92
CA LEU A 90 -4.77 1.41 -2.57
C LEU A 90 -5.68 2.63 -2.62
N LEU A 91 -5.34 3.62 -3.44
CA LEU A 91 -6.14 4.83 -3.63
C LEU A 91 -7.55 4.50 -4.15
N ALA A 92 -7.66 3.58 -5.11
CA ALA A 92 -8.95 3.13 -5.62
C ALA A 92 -9.80 2.46 -4.54
N THR A 93 -9.17 1.70 -3.63
CA THR A 93 -9.85 1.06 -2.51
C THR A 93 -10.32 2.08 -1.48
N GLU A 94 -9.50 3.07 -1.14
CA GLU A 94 -9.91 4.17 -0.26
C GLU A 94 -11.11 4.92 -0.85
N ALA A 95 -11.03 5.31 -2.13
CA ALA A 95 -12.11 6.03 -2.81
C ALA A 95 -13.41 5.22 -2.84
N HIS A 96 -13.34 3.89 -2.99
CA HIS A 96 -14.51 3.03 -2.91
C HIS A 96 -15.14 3.03 -1.51
N ILE A 97 -14.32 2.92 -0.46
CA ILE A 97 -14.78 2.92 0.92
C ILE A 97 -15.41 4.27 1.30
N GLN A 98 -14.78 5.39 0.90
CA GLN A 98 -15.30 6.73 1.18
C GLN A 98 -16.68 6.97 0.55
N LYS A 99 -16.91 6.49 -0.68
CA LYS A 99 -18.24 6.58 -1.33
C LYS A 99 -19.31 5.87 -0.50
N THR A 100 -19.01 4.67 -0.02
CA THR A 100 -19.93 3.90 0.82
C THR A 100 -20.23 4.61 2.13
N VAL A 101 -19.22 5.14 2.81
CA VAL A 101 -19.37 5.89 4.07
C VAL A 101 -20.19 7.16 3.87
N LYS A 102 -19.89 7.93 2.82
CA LYS A 102 -20.62 9.18 2.51
C LYS A 102 -22.10 8.93 2.26
N ASN A 103 -22.44 7.93 1.45
CA ASN A 103 -23.83 7.57 1.17
C ASN A 103 -24.62 7.22 2.44
N VAL A 104 -24.00 6.50 3.39
CA VAL A 104 -24.62 6.17 4.68
C VAL A 104 -24.86 7.44 5.51
N GLN A 105 -23.90 8.36 5.54
CA GLN A 105 -24.03 9.63 6.25
C GLN A 105 -25.13 10.51 5.67
N ASP A 106 -25.17 10.65 4.33
CA ASP A 106 -26.18 11.44 3.62
C ASP A 106 -27.59 10.88 3.90
N THR A 107 -27.75 9.54 3.87
CA THR A 107 -29.02 8.86 4.22
C THR A 107 -29.46 9.18 5.65
N ASN A 108 -28.56 9.04 6.63
CA ASN A 108 -28.89 9.30 8.05
C ASN A 108 -29.26 10.77 8.31
N SER A 109 -28.58 11.72 7.65
CA SER A 109 -28.89 13.15 7.78
C SER A 109 -30.27 13.50 7.23
N SER A 110 -30.65 12.92 6.07
CA SER A 110 -31.97 13.14 5.47
C SER A 110 -33.13 12.64 6.34
N PHE A 111 -32.95 11.50 7.01
CA PHE A 111 -33.95 10.94 7.94
C PHE A 111 -34.11 11.82 9.19
N THR A 112 -33.00 12.31 9.74
CA THR A 112 -33.01 13.18 10.94
C THR A 112 -33.71 14.51 10.65
N ILE A 113 -33.42 15.08 9.48
CA ILE A 113 -34.06 16.31 8.99
C ILE A 113 -35.58 16.08 8.81
N HIS A 114 -35.98 15.00 8.13
CA HIS A 114 -37.40 14.68 7.94
C HIS A 114 -38.14 14.48 9.27
N ASN A 115 -37.56 13.75 10.23
CA ASN A 115 -38.18 13.50 11.53
C ASN A 115 -38.30 14.76 12.40
N SER A 116 -37.33 15.68 12.31
CA SER A 116 -37.34 16.94 13.06
C SER A 116 -38.51 17.85 12.64
N TYR A 117 -38.84 17.92 11.34
CA TYR A 117 -39.97 18.72 10.86
C TYR A 117 -41.32 18.20 11.36
N TRP A 118 -41.50 16.88 11.44
CA TRP A 118 -42.70 16.30 12.04
C TRP A 118 -42.81 16.64 13.52
N THR A 119 -41.73 16.53 14.29
CA THR A 119 -41.77 16.88 15.73
C THR A 119 -42.12 18.35 15.97
N LEU A 120 -41.64 19.27 15.14
CA LEU A 120 -42.02 20.68 15.22
C LEU A 120 -43.46 20.93 14.76
N ALA A 121 -43.93 20.22 13.71
CA ALA A 121 -45.31 20.34 13.21
C ALA A 121 -46.37 19.77 14.18
N PHE A 122 -45.99 18.90 15.11
CA PHE A 122 -46.87 18.42 16.20
C PHE A 122 -46.80 19.30 17.46
N LEU A 123 -45.84 20.22 17.56
CA LEU A 123 -45.63 21.10 18.71
C LEU A 123 -46.27 22.50 18.56
N PHE A 124 -46.88 22.81 17.40
CA PHE A 124 -47.62 24.04 17.10
C PHE A 124 -49.01 23.71 16.56
#